data_AF-A0A9D6HGL0-F1
#
_entry.id   AF-A0A9D6HGL0-F1
#
_cell.length_a   1.000
_cell.length_b   1.000
_cell.length_c   1.000
_cell.angle_alpha   90.00
_cell.angle_beta   90.00
_cell.angle_gamma   90.00
#
_symmetry.space_group_name_H-M   'P 1'
#
loop_
_entity.id
_entity.type
_entity.pdbx_description
1 polymer ?
#
loop_
_entity_poly.entity_id
_entity_poly.type
_entity_poly.pdbx_seq_one_letter_code
_entity_poly.pdbx_strand_id
1 'polypeptide(L)'
;ERRPGARAFVVGIVHGLAGSAAVALLVLTTLRSPWAAALYLLIFGAGTVAGMTALTGAMALPVTLALRLRWAPRALAFGAGVGSVAFGVVYAVRLL
;
A
#
# COMPACT_ATOMS: atom_id res chain seq x y z
N GLU A 1 -24.99 -14.12 -3.78
CA GLU A 1 -23.93 -13.66 -4.70
C GLU A 1 -23.00 -12.66 -4.01
N ARG A 2 -21.81 -13.09 -3.59
CA ARG A 2 -20.84 -12.19 -2.94
C ARG A 2 -20.22 -11.28 -4.00
N ARG A 3 -20.68 -10.04 -4.13
CA ARG A 3 -20.12 -9.04 -5.07
C ARG A 3 -18.63 -8.86 -4.78
N PRO A 4 -17.71 -9.41 -5.61
CA PRO A 4 -16.28 -9.42 -5.29
C PRO A 4 -15.69 -8.02 -5.19
N GLY A 5 -16.30 -7.04 -5.88
CA GLY A 5 -15.88 -5.64 -5.87
C GLY A 5 -16.03 -4.93 -4.52
N ALA A 6 -17.08 -5.23 -3.74
CA ALA A 6 -17.28 -4.56 -2.45
C ALA A 6 -16.18 -4.91 -1.44
N ARG A 7 -15.79 -6.19 -1.41
CA ARG A 7 -14.69 -6.64 -0.54
C ARG A 7 -13.36 -6.03 -0.97
N ALA A 8 -13.07 -6.03 -2.28
CA ALA A 8 -11.84 -5.41 -2.80
C ALA A 8 -11.77 -3.92 -2.47
N PHE A 9 -12.88 -3.20 -2.61
CA PHE A 9 -12.97 -1.77 -2.29
C PHE A 9 -12.73 -1.48 -0.80
N VAL A 10 -13.41 -2.22 0.10
CA VAL A 10 -13.22 -2.05 1.55
C VAL A 10 -11.79 -2.36 1.97
N VAL A 11 -11.19 -3.44 1.44
CA VAL A 11 -9.79 -3.77 1.69
C VAL A 11 -8.87 -2.66 1.16
N GLY A 12 -9.16 -2.09 -0.01
CA GLY A 12 -8.43 -0.95 -0.57
C GLY A 12 -8.48 0.28 0.34
N ILE A 13 -9.65 0.60 0.90
CA ILE A 13 -9.78 1.71 1.87
C ILE A 13 -8.92 1.43 3.10
N VAL A 14 -9.08 0.27 3.74
CA VAL A 14 -8.32 -0.07 4.96
C VAL A 14 -6.82 -0.05 4.68
N HIS A 15 -6.40 -0.59 3.54
CA HIS A 15 -5.00 -0.60 3.13
C HIS A 15 -4.45 0.81 2.91
N GLY A 16 -5.19 1.68 2.23
CA GLY A 16 -4.80 3.08 2.02
C GLY A 16 -4.72 3.88 3.31
N LEU A 17 -5.69 3.69 4.21
CA LEU A 17 -5.71 4.32 5.53
C LEU A 17 -4.57 3.85 6.43
N ALA A 18 -4.29 2.54 6.45
CA ALA A 18 -3.19 1.98 7.23
C ALA A 18 -1.81 2.32 6.66
N GLY A 19 -1.74 2.59 5.35
CA GLY A 19 -0.51 2.91 4.64
C GLY A 19 -0.31 4.41 4.46
N SER A 20 -0.53 4.89 3.25
CA SER A 20 -0.02 6.16 2.74
C SER A 20 -0.74 7.41 3.28
N ALA A 21 -1.85 7.25 3.99
CA ALA A 21 -2.60 8.35 4.59
C ALA A 21 -1.75 9.19 5.57
N ALA A 22 -0.87 8.57 6.36
CA ALA A 22 -0.01 9.30 7.29
C ALA A 22 0.93 10.28 6.57
N VAL A 23 1.50 9.85 5.43
CA VAL A 23 2.37 10.70 4.60
C VAL A 23 1.57 11.84 3.96
N ALA A 24 0.37 11.55 3.47
CA ALA A 24 -0.51 12.57 2.90
C ALA A 24 -0.89 13.64 3.94
N LEU A 25 -1.30 13.21 5.13
CA LEU A 25 -1.66 14.11 6.22
C LEU A 25 -0.46 14.94 6.70
N LEU A 26 0.74 14.34 6.79
CA LEU A 26 1.96 15.06 7.15
C LEU A 26 2.16 16.28 6.25
N VAL A 27 2.05 16.12 4.92
CA VAL A 27 2.20 17.25 4.00
C VAL A 27 1.02 18.21 4.07
N LEU A 28 -0.21 17.69 4.15
CA LEU A 28 -1.42 18.52 4.23
C LEU A 28 -1.39 19.47 5.44
N THR A 29 -0.85 19.05 6.59
CA THR A 29 -0.74 19.91 7.78
C THR A 29 0.21 21.09 7.60
N THR A 30 1.13 21.03 6.63
CA THR A 30 2.05 22.13 6.32
C THR A 30 1.45 23.16 5.36
N LEU A 31 0.38 22.80 4.65
CA LEU A 31 -0.28 23.64 3.66
C LEU A 31 -1.41 24.46 4.28
N ARG A 32 -1.32 25.79 4.19
CA ARG A 32 -2.37 26.71 4.68
C ARG A 32 -3.49 26.98 3.67
N SER A 33 -3.28 26.69 2.38
CA SER A 33 -4.24 26.97 1.31
C SER A 33 -5.05 25.71 0.95
N PRO A 34 -6.40 25.78 0.95
CA PRO A 34 -7.23 24.62 0.58
C PRO A 34 -7.02 24.21 -0.88
N TRP A 35 -6.71 25.16 -1.77
CA TRP A 35 -6.39 24.86 -3.17
C TRP A 35 -5.06 24.12 -3.32
N ALA A 36 -4.05 24.51 -2.54
CA ALA A 36 -2.76 23.82 -2.54
C ALA A 36 -2.90 22.39 -1.97
N ALA A 37 -3.71 22.22 -0.92
CA ALA A 37 -4.05 20.91 -0.36
C ALA A 37 -4.76 20.01 -1.39
N ALA A 38 -5.75 20.54 -2.11
CA ALA A 38 -6.46 19.80 -3.15
C ALA A 38 -5.53 19.38 -4.31
N LEU A 39 -4.67 20.29 -4.78
CA LEU A 39 -3.69 19.98 -5.82
C LEU A 39 -2.69 18.91 -5.36
N TYR A 40 -2.21 19.02 -4.12
CA TYR A 40 -1.35 18.00 -3.51
C TYR A 40 -2.04 16.63 -3.49
N LEU A 41 -3.28 16.55 -3.00
CA LEU A 41 -4.06 15.31 -2.97
C LEU A 41 -4.23 14.71 -4.37
N LEU A 42 -4.46 15.54 -5.38
CA LEU A 42 -4.64 15.09 -6.76
C LEU A 42 -3.34 14.50 -7.33
N ILE A 43 -2.21 15.19 -7.15
CA ILE A 43 -0.89 14.71 -7.59
C ILE A 43 -0.49 13.45 -6.84
N PHE A 44 -0.65 13.46 -5.51
CA PHE A 44 -0.34 12.32 -4.65
C PHE A 44 -1.19 11.10 -5.00
N GLY A 45 -2.49 11.29 -5.20
CA GLY A 45 -3.42 10.24 -5.60
C GLY A 45 -3.06 9.65 -6.96
N ALA A 46 -2.85 10.50 -7.97
CA ALA A 46 -2.45 10.07 -9.31
C ALA A 46 -1.10 9.33 -9.29
N GLY A 47 -0.10 9.88 -8.59
CA GLY A 47 1.21 9.27 -8.43
C GLY A 47 1.13 7.91 -7.71
N THR A 48 0.29 7.79 -6.69
CA THR A 48 0.07 6.52 -5.96
C THR A 48 -0.57 5.47 -6.86
N VAL A 49 -1.60 5.83 -7.63
CA VAL A 49 -2.23 4.91 -8.60
C VAL A 49 -1.23 4.48 -9.67
N ALA A 50 -0.49 5.42 -10.25
CA ALA A 50 0.52 5.14 -11.26
C ALA A 50 1.63 4.23 -10.71
N GLY A 51 2.16 4.54 -9.52
CA GLY A 51 3.19 3.76 -8.85
C GLY A 51 2.73 2.35 -8.50
N MET A 52 1.52 2.19 -7.92
CA MET A 52 0.96 0.87 -7.63
C MET A 52 0.74 0.06 -8.90
N THR A 53 0.24 0.68 -9.98
CA THR A 53 0.03 0.00 -11.26
C THR A 53 1.35 -0.44 -11.88
N ALA A 54 2.36 0.43 -11.90
CA ALA A 54 3.68 0.14 -12.45
C ALA A 54 4.38 -0.98 -11.66
N LEU A 55 4.41 -0.90 -10.33
CA LEU A 55 5.02 -1.93 -9.48
C LEU A 55 4.28 -3.27 -9.60
N THR A 56 2.94 -3.25 -9.64
CA THR A 56 2.15 -4.47 -9.84
C THR A 56 2.44 -5.10 -11.20
N GLY A 57 2.52 -4.28 -12.26
CA GLY A 57 2.88 -4.74 -13.60
C GLY A 57 4.29 -5.32 -13.66
N ALA A 58 5.27 -4.64 -13.06
CA ALA A 58 6.65 -5.11 -12.98
C ALA A 58 6.78 -6.44 -12.21
N MET A 59 6.00 -6.60 -11.14
CA MET A 59 5.98 -7.82 -10.33
C MET A 59 5.15 -8.95 -10.94
N ALA A 60 4.27 -8.67 -11.91
CA ALA A 60 3.36 -9.67 -12.46
C ALA A 60 4.11 -10.89 -13.03
N LEU A 61 5.16 -10.65 -13.83
CA LEU A 61 5.93 -11.73 -14.45
C LEU A 61 6.74 -12.59 -13.44
N PRO A 62 7.59 -12.02 -12.57
CA PRO A 62 8.36 -12.83 -11.62
C PRO A 62 7.45 -13.55 -10.61
N VAL A 63 6.36 -12.91 -10.17
CA VAL A 63 5.42 -13.54 -9.23
C VAL A 63 4.67 -14.68 -9.90
N THR A 64 4.15 -14.52 -11.12
CA THR A 64 3.46 -15.61 -11.82
C THR A 64 4.38 -16.80 -12.09
N LEU A 65 5.65 -16.57 -12.38
CA LEU A 65 6.65 -17.63 -12.50
C LEU A 65 6.90 -18.33 -11.15
N ALA A 66 7.07 -17.56 -10.08
CA ALA A 66 7.28 -18.10 -8.73
C ALA A 66 6.08 -18.94 -8.25
N LEU A 67 4.85 -18.52 -8.56
CA LEU A 67 3.62 -19.23 -8.19
C LEU A 67 3.50 -20.65 -8.79
N ARG A 68 4.33 -21.00 -9.79
CA ARG A 68 4.42 -22.39 -10.30
C ARG A 68 5.01 -23.37 -9.29
N LEU A 69 5.79 -22.89 -8.32
CA LEU A 69 6.37 -23.71 -7.26
C LEU A 69 5.36 -23.90 -6.12
N ARG A 70 5.17 -25.13 -5.65
CA ARG A 70 4.16 -25.45 -4.61
C ARG A 70 4.38 -24.77 -3.25
N TRP A 71 5.61 -24.33 -2.96
CA TRP A 71 5.98 -23.69 -1.69
C TRP A 71 6.06 -22.16 -1.78
N ALA A 72 6.27 -21.60 -2.98
CA ALA A 72 6.51 -20.17 -3.17
C ALA A 72 5.35 -19.27 -2.74
N PRO A 73 4.06 -19.55 -3.02
CA PRO A 73 2.96 -18.70 -2.53
C PRO A 73 2.94 -18.57 -1.01
N ARG A 74 3.23 -19.68 -0.29
CA ARG A 74 3.29 -19.69 1.18
C ARG A 74 4.51 -18.93 1.69
N ALA A 75 5.67 -19.14 1.08
CA ALA A 75 6.89 -18.46 1.46
C ALA A 75 6.80 -16.94 1.22
N LEU A 76 6.22 -16.50 0.10
CA LEU A 76 5.99 -15.09 -0.21
C LEU A 76 5.03 -14.45 0.79
N ALA A 77 3.89 -15.09 1.08
CA ALA A 77 2.92 -14.58 2.03
C ALA A 77 3.49 -14.50 3.45
N PHE A 78 4.17 -15.56 3.91
CA PHE A 78 4.79 -15.60 5.23
C PHE A 78 5.93 -14.58 5.34
N GLY A 79 6.82 -14.52 4.35
CA GLY A 79 7.92 -13.56 4.31
C GLY A 79 7.44 -12.11 4.30
N ALA A 80 6.43 -11.78 3.49
CA ALA A 80 5.84 -10.45 3.48
C ALA A 80 5.18 -10.09 4.82
N GLY A 81 4.46 -11.04 5.43
CA GLY A 81 3.83 -10.85 6.74
C GLY A 81 4.86 -10.63 7.84
N VAL A 82 5.86 -11.51 7.95
CA VAL A 82 6.93 -11.40 8.96
C VAL A 82 7.71 -10.11 8.75
N GLY A 83 8.07 -9.76 7.52
CA GLY A 83 8.78 -8.52 7.21
C GLY A 83 7.99 -7.27 7.61
N SER A 84 6.68 -7.25 7.32
CA SER A 84 5.81 -6.13 7.68
C SER A 84 5.65 -5.97 9.20
N VAL A 85 5.44 -7.08 9.92
CA VAL A 85 5.34 -7.08 11.39
C VAL A 85 6.66 -6.67 12.03
N ALA A 86 7.79 -7.24 11.59
CA ALA A 86 9.11 -6.91 12.10
C ALA A 86 9.42 -5.42 11.90
N PHE A 87 9.14 -4.88 10.70
CA PHE A 87 9.30 -3.46 10.42
C PHE A 87 8.46 -2.59 11.38
N GLY A 88 7.19 -2.95 11.58
CA GLY A 88 6.29 -2.24 12.50
C GLY A 88 6.78 -2.26 13.94
N VAL A 89 7.21 -3.43 14.45
CA VAL A 89 7.75 -3.59 15.82
C VAL A 89 9.03 -2.78 16.00
N VAL A 90 9.96 -2.86 15.05
CA VAL A 90 11.22 -2.10 15.10
C VAL A 90 10.94 -0.60 15.16
N TYR A 91 10.02 -0.10 14.32
CA TYR A 91 9.68 1.32 14.32
C TYR A 91 9.00 1.74 15.62
N ALA A 92 8.07 0.93 16.13
CA ALA A 92 7.38 1.22 17.40
C ALA A 92 8.34 1.27 18.59
N VAL A 93 9.29 0.33 18.68
CA VAL A 93 10.30 0.30 19.76
C VAL A 93 11.30 1.46 19.64
N ARG A 94 11.60 1.92 18.43
CA ARG A 94 12.50 3.07 18.21
C ARG A 94 11.84 4.42 18.50
N LEU A 95 10.51 4.47 18.53
CA LEU A 95 9.73 5.67 18.84
C LEU A 95 9.46 5.87 20.34
N LEU A 96 9.55 4.78 21.12
CA LEU A 96 9.40 4.74 22.58
C LEU A 96 10.75 4.99 23.27
#